data_AF-A0A7X1H4E6-F1
#
_entry.id   AF-A0A7X1H4E6-F1
#
_cell.length_a   1.000
_cell.length_b   1.000
_cell.length_c   1.000
_cell.angle_alpha   90.00
_cell.angle_beta   90.00
_cell.angle_gamma   90.00
#
_symmetry.space_group_name_H-M   'P 1'
#
loop_
_entity.id
_entity.type
_entity.pdbx_description
1 polymer ?
#
loop_
_entity_poly.entity_id
_entity_poly.type
_entity_poly.pdbx_seq_one_letter_code
_entity_poly.pdbx_strand_id
1 'polypeptide(L)'
;MEINLNLNKSCIQTAVKRKYNRLISNYFKLKASENTEIIESEISLLKEALENLDFAWLRATYPELRGGGKNEIIIGIGADNKITISINNRLIHETHQNYKL
;
A
#
# COMPACT_ATOMS: atom_id res chain seq x y z
N MET A 1 -10.46 -1.04 4.02
CA MET A 1 -9.42 -2.10 4.09
C MET A 1 -8.08 -1.42 4.30
N GLU A 2 -7.18 -2.04 5.08
CA GLU A 2 -5.88 -1.48 5.42
C GLU A 2 -4.79 -2.57 5.37
N ILE A 3 -3.59 -2.20 4.92
CA ILE A 3 -2.44 -3.07 4.80
C ILE A 3 -1.26 -2.45 5.54
N ASN A 4 -0.77 -3.14 6.56
CA ASN A 4 0.46 -2.76 7.24
C ASN A 4 1.68 -3.10 6.36
N LEU A 5 2.56 -2.11 6.19
CA LEU A 5 3.77 -2.20 5.39
C LEU A 5 5.01 -2.27 6.28
N ASN A 6 5.83 -3.29 6.06
CA ASN A 6 7.13 -3.41 6.72
C ASN A 6 8.22 -2.68 5.93
N LEU A 7 8.71 -1.57 6.50
CA LEU A 7 9.75 -0.72 5.92
C LEU A 7 11.13 -0.90 6.60
N ASN A 8 11.34 -1.93 7.42
CA ASN A 8 12.55 -2.09 8.24
C ASN A 8 13.86 -2.04 7.44
N LYS A 9 13.85 -2.50 6.18
CA LYS A 9 15.05 -2.58 5.32
C LYS A 9 14.89 -1.89 3.97
N SER A 10 13.79 -1.15 3.77
CA SER A 10 13.47 -0.58 2.47
C SER A 10 12.46 0.55 2.57
N CYS A 11 12.43 1.42 1.58
CA CYS A 11 11.44 2.48 1.49
C CYS A 11 10.03 1.95 1.17
N ILE A 12 9.02 2.83 1.32
CA ILE A 12 7.61 2.48 1.10
C ILE A 12 7.35 1.86 -0.28
N GLN A 13 7.93 2.40 -1.36
CA GLN A 13 7.73 1.88 -2.72
C GLN A 13 8.18 0.42 -2.84
N THR A 14 9.36 0.11 -2.30
CA THR A 14 9.89 -1.26 -2.28
C THR A 14 9.04 -2.16 -1.38
N ALA A 15 8.58 -1.66 -0.24
CA ALA A 15 7.71 -2.42 0.66
C ALA A 15 6.36 -2.78 -0.01
N VAL A 16 5.71 -1.81 -0.66
CA VAL A 16 4.48 -2.00 -1.45
C VAL A 16 4.72 -3.05 -2.54
N LYS A 17 5.76 -2.88 -3.37
CA LYS A 17 6.10 -3.83 -4.45
C LYS A 17 6.35 -5.24 -3.93
N ARG A 18 7.07 -5.38 -2.81
CA ARG A 18 7.34 -6.69 -2.19
C ARG A 18 6.07 -7.35 -1.65
N LYS A 19 5.20 -6.58 -0.99
CA LYS A 19 3.91 -7.08 -0.48
C LYS A 19 3.01 -7.51 -1.65
N TYR A 20 2.90 -6.69 -2.70
CA TYR A 20 2.16 -7.01 -3.92
C TYR A 20 2.64 -8.34 -4.54
N ASN A 21 3.94 -8.47 -4.81
CA ASN A 21 4.51 -9.69 -5.39
C ASN A 21 4.28 -10.93 -4.52
N ARG A 22 4.34 -10.77 -3.19
CA ARG A 22 4.05 -11.86 -2.24
C ARG A 22 2.59 -12.28 -2.31
N LEU A 23 1.66 -11.33 -2.37
CA LEU A 23 0.23 -11.61 -2.47
C LEU A 23 -0.12 -12.28 -3.79
N ILE A 24 0.41 -11.80 -4.92
CA ILE A 24 0.28 -12.47 -6.22
C ILE A 24 0.78 -13.91 -6.16
N SER A 25 1.98 -14.12 -5.58
CA SER A 25 2.55 -15.46 -5.43
C SER A 25 1.69 -16.37 -4.54
N ASN A 26 1.05 -15.81 -3.52
CA ASN A 26 0.15 -16.54 -2.62
C ASN A 26 -1.18 -16.84 -3.30
N TYR A 27 -1.73 -15.89 -4.06
CA TYR A 27 -2.98 -16.03 -4.80
C TYR A 27 -2.97 -17.27 -5.70
N PHE A 28 -1.90 -17.45 -6.50
CA PHE A 28 -1.75 -18.64 -7.36
C PHE A 28 -1.57 -19.96 -6.60
N LYS A 29 -1.25 -19.92 -5.30
CA LYS A 29 -1.08 -21.13 -4.47
C LYS A 29 -2.36 -21.50 -3.71
N LEU A 30 -3.36 -20.62 -3.65
CA LEU A 30 -4.61 -20.90 -2.99
C LEU A 30 -5.44 -21.86 -3.85
N LYS A 31 -5.87 -22.96 -3.23
CA LYS A 31 -7.03 -23.70 -3.72
C LYS A 31 -8.26 -22.87 -3.33
N ALA A 32 -9.22 -22.72 -4.24
CA ALA A 32 -10.41 -21.87 -4.07
C ALA A 32 -10.94 -21.92 -2.62
N SER A 33 -10.74 -20.84 -1.88
CA SER A 33 -11.00 -20.74 -0.44
C SER A 33 -11.57 -19.36 -0.12
N GLU A 34 -12.15 -19.22 1.08
CA GLU A 34 -12.83 -18.03 1.60
C GLU A 34 -11.98 -16.73 1.62
N ASN A 35 -10.67 -16.80 1.34
CA ASN A 35 -9.77 -15.65 1.41
C ASN A 35 -9.39 -15.05 0.04
N THR A 36 -9.90 -15.60 -1.06
CA THR A 36 -9.56 -15.14 -2.41
C THR A 36 -9.93 -13.66 -2.59
N GLU A 37 -11.15 -13.25 -2.23
CA GLU A 37 -11.64 -11.87 -2.42
C GLU A 37 -10.84 -10.84 -1.63
N ILE A 38 -10.44 -11.17 -0.39
CA ILE A 38 -9.59 -10.30 0.44
C ILE A 38 -8.23 -10.10 -0.23
N ILE A 39 -7.62 -11.19 -0.72
CA ILE A 39 -6.31 -11.13 -1.37
C ILE A 39 -6.40 -10.38 -2.69
N GLU A 40 -7.45 -10.59 -3.49
CA GLU A 40 -7.69 -9.82 -4.72
C GLU A 40 -7.83 -8.33 -4.43
N SER A 41 -8.57 -7.97 -3.37
CA SER A 41 -8.72 -6.59 -2.93
C SER A 41 -7.37 -5.97 -2.51
N GLU A 42 -6.58 -6.68 -1.70
CA GLU A 42 -5.24 -6.22 -1.30
C GLU A 42 -4.31 -6.07 -2.51
N ILE A 43 -4.35 -7.01 -3.46
CA ILE A 43 -3.58 -6.97 -4.71
C ILE A 43 -3.98 -5.74 -5.54
N SER A 44 -5.28 -5.50 -5.69
CA SER A 44 -5.82 -4.37 -6.44
C SER A 44 -5.36 -3.04 -5.83
N LEU A 45 -5.50 -2.85 -4.51
CA LEU A 45 -5.02 -1.65 -3.81
C LEU A 45 -3.52 -1.41 -4.04
N LEU A 46 -2.69 -2.43 -3.85
CA LEU A 46 -1.24 -2.27 -3.98
C LEU A 46 -0.83 -2.03 -5.44
N LYS A 47 -1.56 -2.59 -6.42
CA LYS A 47 -1.34 -2.32 -7.83
C LYS A 47 -1.64 -0.86 -8.16
N GLU A 48 -2.81 -0.36 -7.75
CA GLU A 48 -3.18 1.05 -7.97
C GLU A 48 -2.21 2.00 -7.28
N ALA A 49 -1.75 1.66 -6.08
CA ALA A 49 -0.72 2.44 -5.39
C ALA A 49 0.60 2.49 -6.17
N LEU A 50 1.04 1.38 -6.74
CA LEU A 50 2.24 1.31 -7.57
C LEU A 50 2.13 2.13 -8.86
N GLU A 51 0.93 2.23 -9.42
CA GLU A 51 0.67 2.93 -10.68
C GLU A 51 0.47 4.43 -10.50
N ASN A 52 -0.11 4.87 -9.38
CA ASN A 52 -0.62 6.25 -9.24
C ASN A 52 0.09 7.09 -8.17
N LEU A 53 0.79 6.49 -7.20
CA LEU A 53 1.45 7.28 -6.16
C LEU A 53 2.82 7.81 -6.60
N ASP A 54 3.06 9.09 -6.33
CA ASP A 54 4.40 9.67 -6.42
C ASP A 54 5.23 9.31 -5.18
N PHE A 55 5.87 8.14 -5.24
CA PHE A 55 6.75 7.67 -4.18
C PHE A 55 8.02 8.51 -4.01
N ALA A 56 8.44 9.30 -5.00
CA ALA A 56 9.58 10.19 -4.86
C ALA A 56 9.19 11.38 -3.98
N TRP A 57 8.08 12.04 -4.31
CA TRP A 57 7.53 13.13 -3.51
C TRP A 57 7.17 12.69 -2.10
N LEU A 58 6.51 11.54 -1.93
CA LEU A 58 6.15 11.01 -0.61
C LEU A 58 7.38 10.81 0.29
N ARG A 59 8.46 10.24 -0.25
CA ARG A 59 9.72 10.05 0.51
C ARG A 59 10.48 11.34 0.75
N ALA A 60 10.37 12.32 -0.15
CA ALA A 60 10.95 13.64 0.05
C ALA A 60 10.27 14.36 1.22
N THR A 61 8.93 14.33 1.24
CA THR A 61 8.07 15.01 2.20
C THR A 61 8.04 14.33 3.57
N TYR A 62 8.02 12.99 3.61
CA TYR A 62 7.91 12.20 4.83
C TYR A 62 9.12 11.25 4.97
N PRO A 63 10.18 11.67 5.68
CA PRO A 63 11.40 10.88 5.85
C PRO A 63 11.18 9.47 6.42
N GLU A 64 10.14 9.27 7.21
CA GLU A 64 9.72 7.98 7.77
C GLU A 64 9.44 6.92 6.69
N LEU A 65 9.03 7.36 5.48
CA LEU A 65 8.74 6.49 4.35
C LEU A 65 10.01 6.02 3.60
N ARG A 66 11.20 6.51 3.99
CA ARG A 66 12.49 6.09 3.42
C ARG A 66 12.96 4.73 3.95
N GLY A 67 12.39 4.26 5.06
CA GLY A 67 12.71 2.98 5.69
C GLY A 67 13.65 3.08 6.88
N GLY A 68 13.87 1.95 7.56
CA GLY A 68 14.77 1.85 8.71
C GLY A 68 14.22 2.37 10.06
N GLY A 69 12.98 2.85 10.09
CA GLY A 69 12.30 3.30 11.30
C GLY A 69 11.46 2.22 11.99
N LYS A 70 10.96 2.52 13.20
CA LYS A 70 9.99 1.69 13.95
C LYS A 70 8.54 2.13 13.73
N ASN A 71 8.31 3.09 12.82
CA ASN A 71 6.99 3.64 12.60
C ASN A 71 6.09 2.59 11.95
N GLU A 72 4.85 2.55 12.42
CA GLU A 72 3.80 1.80 11.76
C GLU A 72 3.35 2.56 10.51
N ILE A 73 3.50 1.89 9.36
CA ILE A 73 3.13 2.46 8.07
C ILE A 73 1.97 1.65 7.52
N ILE A 74 0.84 2.31 7.26
CA ILE A 74 -0.37 1.68 6.74
C ILE A 74 -0.70 2.31 5.41
N ILE A 75 -0.98 1.46 4.41
CA ILE A 75 -1.66 1.87 3.17
C ILE A 75 -3.08 1.34 3.18
N GLY A 76 -4.05 2.17 2.81
CA GLY A 76 -5.47 1.81 2.92
C GLY A 76 -6.32 2.43 1.84
N ILE A 77 -7.61 2.15 1.93
CA ILE A 77 -8.67 2.79 1.13
C ILE A 77 -9.50 3.62 2.09
N GLY A 78 -9.48 4.94 1.87
CA GLY A 78 -10.29 5.93 2.59
C GLY A 78 -11.67 6.13 1.97
N ALA A 79 -12.29 7.27 2.26
CA ALA A 79 -13.54 7.67 1.62
C ALA A 79 -13.38 7.76 0.09
N ASP A 80 -14.47 7.49 -0.64
CA ASP A 80 -14.53 7.60 -2.11
C ASP A 80 -13.46 6.79 -2.86
N ASN A 81 -13.04 5.64 -2.32
CA ASN A 81 -11.99 4.76 -2.89
C ASN A 81 -10.62 5.41 -3.06
N LYS A 82 -10.32 6.46 -2.29
CA LYS A 82 -9.00 7.10 -2.35
C LYS A 82 -7.96 6.29 -1.61
N ILE A 83 -6.74 6.24 -2.15
CA ILE A 83 -5.61 5.58 -1.51
C ILE A 83 -5.11 6.49 -0.39
N THR A 84 -4.99 5.92 0.81
CA THR A 84 -4.51 6.63 2.00
C THR A 84 -3.18 6.06 2.48
N ILE A 85 -2.30 6.91 3.03
CA ILE A 85 -1.11 6.49 3.77
C ILE A 85 -1.14 7.11 5.16
N SER A 86 -0.91 6.28 6.18
CA SER A 86 -0.83 6.71 7.57
C SER A 86 0.51 6.30 8.21
N ILE A 87 1.00 7.16 9.11
CA ILE A 87 2.18 6.90 9.96
C ILE A 87 1.73 6.96 11.42
N ASN A 88 1.89 5.87 12.17
CA ASN A 88 1.47 5.79 13.57
C ASN A 88 0.03 6.31 13.76
N ASN A 89 -0.90 5.82 12.94
CA ASN A 89 -2.32 6.18 12.87
C ASN A 89 -2.64 7.64 12.47
N ARG A 90 -1.64 8.44 12.09
CA ARG A 90 -1.84 9.78 11.52
C ARG A 90 -1.89 9.68 9.99
N LEU A 91 -3.02 10.06 9.39
CA LEU A 91 -3.14 10.20 7.94
C LEU A 91 -2.18 11.30 7.43
N ILE A 92 -1.31 10.95 6.49
CA ILE A 92 -0.33 11.88 5.90
C ILE A 92 -0.53 12.10 4.39
N HIS A 93 -1.28 11.22 3.74
CA HIS A 93 -1.56 11.32 2.31
C HIS A 93 -2.90 10.66 1.99
N GLU A 94 -3.63 11.31 1.09
CA GLU A 94 -4.85 10.80 0.47
C GLU A 94 -4.81 11.24 -1.00
N THR A 95 -5.03 10.32 -1.93
CA THR A 95 -5.10 10.67 -3.36
C THR A 95 -6.34 11.51 -3.64
N HIS A 96 -6.24 12.51 -4.51
CA HIS A 96 -7.43 13.17 -5.06
C HIS A 96 -8.14 12.21 -6.03
N GLN A 97 -9.47 12.31 -6.17
CA GLN A 97 -10.21 11.52 -7.16
C GLN A 97 -9.63 11.79 -8.55
N ASN A 98 -8.95 10.80 -9.13
CA ASN A 98 -8.70 10.79 -10.56
C ASN A 98 -10.00 10.35 -11.22
N TYR A 99 -10.74 11.30 -11.78
CA TYR A 99 -11.70 10.99 -12.84
C TYR A 99 -10.90 10.40 -14.00
N LYS A 100 -10.73 9.07 -14.02
CA LYS A 100 -10.43 8.37 -15.26
C LYS A 100 -11.72 8.41 -16.08
N LEU A 101 -11.77 9.37 -17.01
CA LEU A 101 -12.74 9.45 -18.10
C LEU A 101 -12.69 8.18 -18.95
#